data_AF-A0A8J6QKS2-F1
#
_entry.id   AF-A0A8J6QKS2-F1
#
_cell.length_a   1.000
_cell.length_b   1.000
_cell.length_c   1.000
_cell.angle_alpha   90.00
_cell.angle_beta   90.00
_cell.angle_gamma   90.00
#
_symmetry.space_group_name_H-M   'P 1'
#
loop_
_entity.id
_entity.type
_entity.pdbx_description
1 polymer ?
#
loop_
_entity_poly.entity_id
_entity_poly.type
_entity_poly.pdbx_seq_one_letter_code
_entity_poly.pdbx_strand_id
1 'polypeptide(L)'
;MSESHRPRPPRRYGEQPRSQAGRHFIQTQVRTDVYLRIREVMERHNISASGAVHHLLRERFGLPPLPPFDQHQISTYSSHG
;
A
#
# COMPACT_ATOMS: atom_id res chain seq x y z
N MET A 1 13.06 -4.02 -36.78
CA MET A 1 11.95 -4.93 -36.42
C MET A 1 10.90 -4.09 -35.71
N SER A 2 9.73 -3.89 -36.30
CA SER A 2 8.70 -2.97 -35.79
C SER A 2 7.97 -3.57 -34.59
N GLU A 3 8.08 -2.93 -33.43
CA GLU A 3 7.26 -3.24 -32.26
C GLU A 3 5.80 -2.92 -32.55
N SER A 4 5.01 -3.97 -32.75
CA SER A 4 3.56 -3.88 -32.90
C SER A 4 2.94 -3.28 -31.64
N HIS A 5 2.57 -1.99 -31.70
CA HIS A 5 1.77 -1.32 -30.69
C HIS A 5 0.32 -1.83 -30.74
N ARG A 6 0.11 -3.05 -30.22
CA ARG A 6 -1.26 -3.51 -29.94
C ARG A 6 -1.77 -2.77 -28.69
N PRO A 7 -2.99 -2.22 -28.72
CA PRO A 7 -3.57 -1.58 -27.54
C PRO A 7 -3.69 -2.64 -26.43
N ARG A 8 -3.11 -2.34 -25.26
CA ARG A 8 -3.28 -3.21 -24.09
C ARG A 8 -4.75 -3.14 -23.64
N PRO A 9 -5.39 -4.27 -23.33
CA PRO A 9 -6.73 -4.25 -22.77
C PRO A 9 -6.74 -3.48 -21.45
N PRO A 10 -7.87 -2.80 -21.12
CA PRO A 10 -8.01 -2.07 -19.88
C PRO A 10 -7.84 -3.01 -18.68
N ARG A 11 -6.99 -2.60 -17.73
CA ARG A 11 -6.71 -3.35 -16.50
C ARG A 11 -7.86 -3.19 -15.50
N ARG A 12 -8.15 -4.24 -14.74
CA ARG A 12 -9.09 -4.15 -13.61
C ARG A 12 -8.39 -3.48 -12.41
N TYR A 13 -9.16 -2.72 -11.63
CA TYR A 13 -8.67 -2.15 -10.39
C TYR A 13 -8.18 -3.27 -9.45
N GLY A 14 -6.94 -3.17 -8.96
CA GLY A 14 -6.29 -4.20 -8.14
C GLY A 14 -5.60 -5.33 -8.91
N GLU A 15 -5.64 -5.34 -10.24
CA GLU A 15 -4.88 -6.31 -11.03
C GLU A 15 -3.37 -6.06 -10.85
N GLN A 16 -2.69 -6.99 -10.18
CA GLN A 16 -1.26 -6.87 -9.91
C GLN A 16 -0.52 -6.86 -11.26
N PRO A 17 0.37 -5.88 -11.51
CA PRO A 17 1.12 -5.83 -12.75
C PRO A 17 1.88 -7.15 -12.94
N ARG A 18 1.71 -7.83 -14.07
CA ARG A 18 2.52 -8.99 -14.49
C ARG A 18 3.98 -8.60 -14.83
N SER A 19 4.56 -7.61 -14.13
CA SER A 19 5.91 -7.17 -14.38
C SER A 19 6.90 -8.18 -13.79
N GLN A 20 7.52 -8.98 -14.65
CA GLN A 20 8.77 -9.70 -14.39
C GLN A 20 10.00 -8.77 -14.26
N ALA A 21 9.82 -7.46 -14.10
CA ALA A 21 10.87 -6.46 -14.25
C ALA A 21 11.06 -5.62 -12.99
N GLY A 22 12.04 -5.99 -12.15
CA GLY A 22 12.70 -5.09 -11.19
C GLY A 22 11.90 -4.63 -9.96
N ARG A 23 12.62 -3.98 -9.03
CA ARG A 23 12.03 -3.30 -7.87
C ARG A 23 11.63 -1.88 -8.29
N HIS A 24 10.35 -1.55 -8.17
CA HIS A 24 9.84 -0.19 -8.39
C HIS A 24 9.67 0.51 -7.05
N PHE A 25 10.15 1.75 -6.94
CA PHE A 25 10.03 2.57 -5.75
C PHE A 25 9.19 3.81 -6.07
N ILE A 26 8.27 4.15 -5.17
CA ILE A 26 7.53 5.40 -5.21
C ILE A 26 8.13 6.30 -4.14
N GLN A 27 8.55 7.49 -4.53
CA GLN A 27 9.05 8.52 -3.63
C GLN A 27 8.10 9.71 -3.64
N THR A 28 7.78 10.21 -2.45
CA THR A 28 6.93 11.39 -2.27
C THR A 28 7.66 12.40 -1.40
N GLN A 29 7.61 13.67 -1.77
CA GLN A 29 8.09 14.76 -0.93
C GLN A 29 6.96 15.27 -0.04
N VAL A 30 7.28 15.51 1.23
CA VAL A 30 6.36 16.07 2.21
C VAL A 30 7.04 17.21 2.94
N ARG A 31 6.24 18.11 3.52
CA ARG A 31 6.75 19.16 4.39
C ARG A 31 7.39 18.57 5.65
N THR A 32 8.33 19.30 6.25
CA THR A 32 9.08 18.85 7.42
C THR A 32 8.19 18.51 8.62
N ASP A 33 7.14 19.29 8.87
CA ASP A 33 6.16 19.02 9.94
C ASP A 33 5.43 17.69 9.72
N VAL A 34 5.03 17.41 8.49
CA VAL A 34 4.42 16.12 8.12
C VAL A 34 5.41 14.97 8.31
N TYR A 35 6.67 15.15 7.90
CA TYR A 35 7.72 14.15 8.09
C TYR A 35 7.94 13.82 9.58
N LEU A 36 8.03 14.84 10.44
CA LEU A 36 8.20 14.64 11.89
C LEU A 36 7.03 13.87 12.50
N ARG A 37 5.79 14.17 12.07
CA ARG A 37 4.62 13.42 12.53
C ARG A 37 4.65 11.96 12.07
N ILE A 38 5.06 11.68 10.83
CA ILE A 38 5.23 10.31 10.34
C ILE A 38 6.28 9.57 11.19
N ARG A 39 7.41 10.21 11.49
CA ARG A 39 8.48 9.64 12.33
C ARG A 39 8.00 9.28 13.73
N GLU A 40 7.24 10.17 14.38
CA GLU A 40 6.65 9.91 15.69
C GLU A 40 5.76 8.65 15.69
N VAL A 41 4.93 8.49 14.66
CA VAL A 41 4.05 7.33 14.51
C VAL A 41 4.86 6.06 14.26
N MET A 42 5.90 6.13 13.41
CA MET A 42 6.80 4.99 13.16
C MET A 42 7.42 4.49 14.47
N GLU A 43 7.94 5.41 15.29
CA GLU A 43 8.62 5.08 16.55
C GLU A 43 7.64 4.57 17.61
N ARG A 44 6.48 5.22 17.77
CA ARG A 44 5.46 4.81 18.74
C ARG A 44 4.89 3.41 18.47
N HIS A 45 4.70 3.07 17.20
CA HIS A 45 4.03 1.84 16.80
C HIS A 45 4.97 0.77 16.24
N ASN A 46 6.26 1.07 16.12
CA ASN A 46 7.26 0.22 15.49
C ASN A 46 6.85 -0.25 14.08
N ILE A 47 6.40 0.69 13.24
CA ILE A 47 5.91 0.42 11.88
C ILE A 47 6.72 1.16 10.82
N SER A 48 6.63 0.67 9.58
CA SER A 48 7.27 1.32 8.43
C SER A 48 6.69 2.70 8.14
N ALA A 49 7.43 3.52 7.38
CA ALA A 49 6.96 4.83 6.94
C ALA A 49 5.63 4.76 6.15
N SER A 50 5.50 3.76 5.27
CA SER A 50 4.24 3.50 4.53
C SER A 50 3.10 3.17 5.48
N GLY A 51 3.36 2.32 6.48
CA GLY A 51 2.39 1.98 7.53
C GLY A 51 1.97 3.21 8.34
N ALA A 52 2.91 4.07 8.72
CA ALA A 52 2.64 5.30 9.46
C ALA A 52 1.81 6.31 8.65
N VAL A 53 2.09 6.49 7.35
CA VAL A 53 1.26 7.32 6.47
C VAL A 53 -0.16 6.76 6.37
N HIS A 54 -0.31 5.45 6.17
CA HIS A 54 -1.62 4.80 6.17
C HIS A 54 -2.36 4.98 7.49
N HIS A 55 -1.65 4.86 8.62
CA HIS A 55 -2.22 5.07 9.96
C HIS A 55 -2.82 6.48 10.10
N LEU A 56 -2.04 7.52 9.77
CA LEU A 56 -2.47 8.92 9.85
C LEU A 56 -3.68 9.21 8.94
N LEU A 57 -3.70 8.63 7.74
CA LEU A 57 -4.85 8.77 6.84
C LEU A 57 -6.10 8.13 7.45
N ARG A 58 -5.99 6.92 7.99
CA ARG A 58 -7.13 6.22 8.60
C ARG A 58 -7.66 6.93 9.84
N GLU A 59 -6.77 7.41 10.70
CA GLU A 59 -7.14 8.25 11.86
C GLU A 59 -7.94 9.48 11.41
N ARG A 60 -7.46 10.20 10.38
CA ARG A 60 -8.15 11.39 9.85
C ARG A 60 -9.54 11.10 9.29
N PHE A 61 -9.77 9.90 8.76
CA PHE A 61 -11.06 9.46 8.23
C PHE A 61 -11.91 8.67 9.25
N GLY A 62 -11.49 8.58 10.52
CA GLY A 62 -12.22 7.83 11.54
C GLY A 62 -12.27 6.33 11.29
N LEU A 63 -11.31 5.80 10.51
CA LEU A 63 -11.22 4.39 10.18
C LEU A 63 -10.39 3.64 11.24
N PRO A 64 -10.74 2.39 11.58
CA PRO A 64 -9.96 1.59 12.54
C PRO A 64 -8.54 1.36 12.02
N PRO A 65 -7.51 1.20 12.86
CA PRO A 65 -6.14 0.95 12.40
C PRO A 65 -6.07 -0.33 11.55
N LEU A 66 -5.06 -0.42 10.67
CA LEU A 66 -4.81 -1.67 9.96
C LEU A 66 -4.37 -2.76 10.95
N PRO A 67 -4.83 -4.00 10.78
CA PRO A 67 -4.30 -5.11 11.55
C PRO A 67 -2.78 -5.26 11.30
N PRO A 68 -2.01 -5.76 12.27
CA PRO A 68 -0.59 -6.05 12.09
C PRO A 68 -0.36 -6.90 10.84
N PHE A 69 0.64 -6.54 10.03
CA PHE A 69 0.97 -7.26 8.79
C PHE A 69 1.37 -8.73 9.03
N ASP A 70 1.87 -9.04 10.23
CA ASP A 70 2.28 -10.41 10.62
C ASP A 70 1.11 -11.31 11.04
N GLN A 71 -0.11 -10.76 11.12
CA GLN A 71 -1.28 -11.59 11.25
C GLN A 71 -1.55 -12.26 9.90
N HIS A 72 -1.18 -13.54 9.80
CA HIS A 72 -1.71 -14.43 8.77
C HIS A 72 -3.24 -14.26 8.76
N GLN A 73 -3.75 -13.59 7.73
CA GLN A 73 -5.18 -13.58 7.45
C GLN A 73 -5.58 -15.03 7.24
N ILE A 74 -6.19 -15.64 8.26
CA ILE A 74 -6.95 -16.87 8.09
C ILE A 74 -8.05 -16.45 7.11
N SER A 75 -7.83 -16.75 5.84
CA SER A 75 -8.82 -16.54 4.80
C SER A 75 -9.94 -17.49 5.14
N THR A 76 -10.95 -17.01 5.88
CA THR A 76 -12.22 -17.71 5.99
C THR A 76 -12.85 -17.63 4.61
N TYR A 77 -12.48 -18.59 3.75
CA TYR A 77 -13.25 -18.90 2.56
C TYR A 77 -14.56 -19.49 3.07
N SER A 78 -15.56 -18.62 3.26
CA SER A 78 -16.95 -19.05 3.42
C SER A 78 -17.37 -19.66 2.09
N SER A 79 -17.20 -20.98 1.94
CA SER A 79 -17.89 -21.74 0.91
C SER A 79 -19.38 -21.64 1.19
N HIS A 80 -20.07 -20.72 0.52
CA HIS A 80 -21.51 -20.80 0.39
C HIS A 80 -21.83 -21.94 -0.57
N GLY A 81 -22.67 -22.86 -0.09
CA GLY A 81 -23.05 -24.10 -0.75
C GLY A 81 -23.94 -23.93 -1.96
#